data_AF-A0A4V1USN4-F1
#
_entry.id   AF-A0A4V1USN4-F1
#
_cell.length_a   1.000
_cell.length_b   1.000
_cell.length_c   1.000
_cell.angle_alpha   90.00
_cell.angle_beta   90.00
_cell.angle_gamma   90.00
#
_symmetry.space_group_name_H-M   'P 1'
#
loop_
_entity.id
_entity.type
_entity.pdbx_description
1 polymer ?
#
loop_
_entity_poly.entity_id
_entity_poly.type
_entity_poly.pdbx_seq_one_letter_code
_entity_poly.pdbx_strand_id
1 'polypeptide(L)' 'MDYKRVFAMPFASVYPHYITKVEKKGRTKGELDTVICWLTGYD' A
#
# COMPACT_ATOMS: atom_id res chain seq x y z
N MET A 1 -18.05 -14.43 -1.93
CA MET A 1 -17.32 -13.22 -2.38
C MET A 1 -16.20 -13.68 -3.30
N ASP A 2 -16.26 -13.32 -4.58
CA ASP A 2 -15.19 -13.64 -5.54
C ASP A 2 -14.12 -12.54 -5.51
N TYR A 3 -12.91 -12.90 -5.08
CA TYR A 3 -11.80 -11.95 -4.93
C TYR A 3 -10.82 -11.99 -6.11
N LYS A 4 -11.13 -12.73 -7.19
CA LYS A 4 -10.19 -12.92 -8.31
C LYS A 4 -9.75 -11.58 -8.92
N ARG A 5 -10.67 -10.61 -8.97
CA ARG A 5 -10.39 -9.25 -9.45
C ARG A 5 -9.40 -8.48 -8.59
N VAL A 6 -9.45 -8.67 -7.27
CA VAL A 6 -8.56 -7.97 -6.32
C VAL A 6 -7.14 -8.53 -6.41
N PHE A 7 -7.01 -9.86 -6.46
CA PHE A 7 -5.70 -10.52 -6.62
C PHE A 7 -5.07 -10.29 -8.00
N ALA A 8 -5.88 -10.03 -9.03
CA ALA A 8 -5.40 -9.69 -10.36
C ALA A 8 -4.95 -8.22 -10.50
N MET A 9 -5.22 -7.36 -9.52
CA MET A 9 -4.89 -5.95 -9.61
C MET A 9 -3.39 -5.72 -9.36
N PRO A 10 -2.66 -5.03 -10.25
CA PRO A 10 -1.26 -4.70 -10.03
C PRO A 10 -1.10 -3.81 -8.79
N PHE A 11 -0.20 -4.20 -7.88
CA PHE A 11 0.10 -3.40 -6.68
C PHE A 11 0.47 -1.94 -7.01
N ALA A 12 1.21 -1.73 -8.10
CA ALA A 12 1.60 -0.40 -8.59
C ALA A 12 0.41 0.53 -8.85
N SER A 13 -0.76 0.00 -9.23
CA SER A 13 -1.98 0.80 -9.41
C SER A 13 -2.65 1.18 -8.09
N VAL A 14 -2.43 0.39 -7.03
CA VAL A 14 -3.02 0.60 -5.70
C VAL A 14 -2.13 1.50 -4.83
N TYR A 15 -0.82 1.39 -4.99
CA TYR A 15 0.17 2.08 -4.16
C TYR A 15 -0.01 3.60 -4.06
N PRO A 16 -0.30 4.36 -5.14
CA PRO A 16 -0.59 5.80 -5.04
C PRO A 16 -1.76 6.12 -4.11
N HIS A 17 -2.77 5.27 -4.04
CA HIS A 17 -3.91 5.46 -3.14
C HIS A 17 -3.53 5.26 -1.67
N TYR A 18 -2.56 4.41 -1.37
CA TYR A 18 -2.02 4.32 -0.01
C TYR A 18 -1.28 5.59 0.39
N ILE A 19 -0.46 6.14 -0.52
CA ILE A 19 0.25 7.42 -0.32
C ILE A 19 -0.76 8.53 0.00
N THR A 20 -1.75 8.74 -0.86
CA THR A 20 -2.77 9.78 -0.63
C THR A 20 -3.52 9.58 0.70
N LYS A 21 -3.76 8.32 1.10
CA LYS A 21 -4.42 8.02 2.37
C LYS A 21 -3.55 8.33 3.58
N VAL A 22 -2.24 8.07 3.53
CA VAL A 22 -1.32 8.40 4.62
C VAL A 22 -1.06 9.91 4.70
N GLU A 23 -0.93 10.59 3.57
CA GLU A 23 -0.79 12.05 3.50
C GLU A 23 -2.00 12.76 4.11
N LYS A 24 -3.21 12.30 3.78
CA LYS A 24 -4.46 12.79 4.41
C LYS A 24 -4.50 12.59 5.93
N LYS A 25 -3.70 11.67 6.46
CA LYS A 25 -3.57 11.39 7.89
C LYS A 25 -2.32 12.03 8.51
N GLY A 26 -1.65 12.94 7.80
CA GLY A 26 -0.44 13.63 8.27
C GLY A 26 0.78 12.72 8.39
N ARG A 27 0.78 11.57 7.73
CA ARG A 27 1.90 10.62 7.69
C ARG A 27 2.63 10.70 6.36
N THR A 28 3.87 10.25 6.35
CA THR A 28 4.74 10.30 5.18
C THR A 28 4.77 8.98 4.41
N LYS A 29 5.21 9.05 3.15
CA LYS A 29 5.51 7.87 2.33
C LYS A 29 6.54 6.94 3.00
N GLY A 30 7.58 7.49 3.63
CA GLY A 30 8.63 6.69 4.28
C GLY A 30 8.10 5.85 5.44
N GLU A 31 7.16 6.39 6.24
CA GLU A 31 6.49 5.61 7.28
C GLU A 31 5.63 4.48 6.70
N LEU A 32 4.93 4.75 5.60
CA LEU A 32 4.15 3.74 4.89
C LEU A 32 5.04 2.60 4.37
N ASP A 33 6.17 2.96 3.75
CA ASP A 33 7.13 1.98 3.21
C ASP A 33 7.74 1.13 4.32
N THR A 34 8.07 1.75 5.46
CA THR A 34 8.56 1.01 6.65
C THR A 34 7.54 0.00 7.15
N VAL A 35 6.25 0.36 7.20
CA VAL A 35 5.18 -0.56 7.61
C VAL A 35 4.97 -1.68 6.59
N ILE A 36 5.03 -1.36 5.29
CA ILE A 36 4.91 -2.37 4.23
C ILE A 36 6.07 -3.35 4.31
N CYS A 37 7.31 -2.86 4.44
CA CYS A 37 8.52 -3.65 4.68
C CYS A 37 8.34 -4.58 5.89
N TRP A 38 7.91 -4.07 7.04
CA TRP A 38 7.66 -4.88 8.23
C TRP A 38 6.58 -5.97 8.02
N LEU A 39 5.49 -5.63 7.31
CA LEU A 39 4.37 -6.55 7.06
C LEU A 39 4.72 -7.65 6.05
N THR A 40 5.58 -7.35 5.08
CA THR A 40 5.85 -8.22 3.93
C THR A 40 7.22 -8.89 3.97
N GLY A 41 8.15 -8.38 4.80
CA GLY A 41 9.53 -8.85 4.88
C GLY A 41 10.41 -8.43 3.70
N TYR A 42 9.98 -7.49 2.85
CA TYR A 42 10.81 -6.90 1.81
C TYR A 42 11.73 -5.84 2.38
N ASP A 43 13.00 -5.83 1.96
CA ASP A 43 13.98 -4.74 2.23
C ASP A 43 14.14 -3.86 0.98
#